data_AF-A0A3S5A199-F1
#
_entry.id   AF-A0A3S5A199-F1
#
_cell.length_a   1.000
_cell.length_b   1.000
_cell.length_c   1.000
_cell.angle_alpha   90.00
_cell.angle_beta   90.00
_cell.angle_gamma   90.00
#
_symmetry.space_group_name_H-M   'P 1'
#
loop_
_entity.id
_entity.type
_entity.pdbx_description
1 polymer ?
#
loop_
_entity_poly.entity_id
_entity_poly.type
_entity_poly.pdbx_seq_one_letter_code
_entity_poly.pdbx_strand_id
1 'polypeptide(L)'
;MGPYIKHVLCQGLGLPLDCALKSVPLPDFGGGHPDPNLTYAADLVDQVRKDASIGLAAAFDGDGDRNMLIGRQGFFVSPCDSLAVIASHTNDIPYFRVNGVSGLARSMPTSRALDKYVN
;
A
#
# COMPACT_ATOMS: atom_id res chain seq x y z
N MET A 1 -0.21 6.03 10.79
CA MET A 1 0.89 6.06 9.79
C MET A 1 1.54 7.41 9.46
N GLY A 2 0.87 8.56 9.56
CA GLY A 2 1.40 9.85 9.06
C GLY A 2 2.86 10.22 9.40
N PRO A 3 3.30 10.16 10.67
CA PRO A 3 4.68 10.45 11.05
C PRO A 3 5.70 9.49 10.42
N TYR A 4 5.35 8.22 10.27
CA TYR A 4 6.22 7.21 9.64
C TYR A 4 6.44 7.51 8.16
N ILE A 5 5.41 7.96 7.44
CA ILE A 5 5.54 8.36 6.02
C ILE A 5 6.55 9.50 5.88
N LYS A 6 6.42 10.54 6.72
CA LYS A 6 7.35 11.68 6.69
C LYS A 6 8.79 11.28 7.01
N HIS A 7 8.98 10.42 8.00
CA HIS A 7 10.32 10.03 8.44
C HIS A 7 10.97 9.02 7.48
N VAL A 8 10.25 7.96 7.10
CA VAL A 8 10.80 6.89 6.28
C VAL A 8 10.84 7.28 4.80
N LEU A 9 9.70 7.72 4.24
CA LEU A 9 9.62 7.96 2.79
C LEU A 9 10.17 9.34 2.41
N CYS A 10 9.80 10.40 3.13
CA CYS A 10 10.27 11.74 2.75
C CYS A 10 11.72 11.98 3.20
N GLN A 11 12.03 11.80 4.48
CA GLN A 11 13.39 12.06 4.99
C GLN A 11 14.36 10.93 4.65
N GLY A 12 13.94 9.67 4.80
CA GLY A 12 14.80 8.51 4.55
C GLY A 12 15.02 8.17 3.08
N LEU A 13 13.97 8.28 2.25
CA LEU A 13 14.03 7.91 0.81
C LEU A 13 13.97 9.12 -0.13
N GLY A 14 13.82 10.34 0.39
CA GLY A 14 13.90 11.57 -0.41
C GLY A 14 12.62 11.92 -1.17
N LEU A 15 11.47 11.35 -0.82
CA LEU A 15 10.20 11.77 -1.43
C LEU A 15 9.86 13.22 -1.02
N PRO A 16 9.29 14.03 -1.94
CA PRO A 16 8.77 15.35 -1.58
C PRO A 16 7.76 15.26 -0.43
N LEU A 17 7.81 16.24 0.48
CA LEU A 17 6.88 16.30 1.62
C LEU A 17 5.41 16.37 1.19
N ASP A 18 5.15 16.94 0.02
CA ASP A 18 3.80 17.06 -0.56
C ASP A 18 3.20 15.70 -0.95
N CYS A 19 4.03 14.65 -1.06
CA CYS A 19 3.54 13.28 -1.22
C CYS A 19 2.92 12.71 0.08
N ALA A 20 3.24 13.29 1.24
CA ALA A 20 2.74 12.83 2.54
C ALA A 20 1.38 13.46 2.89
N LEU A 21 0.34 13.02 2.19
CA LEU A 21 -1.05 13.47 2.39
C LEU A 21 -1.61 13.02 3.76
N LYS A 22 -2.46 13.86 4.37
CA LYS A 22 -3.14 13.60 5.67
C LYS A 22 -2.18 13.00 6.73
N SER A 23 -0.94 13.47 6.76
CA SER A 23 0.18 12.88 7.52
C SER A 23 0.32 13.38 8.96
N VAL A 24 -0.62 14.20 9.44
CA VAL A 24 -0.70 14.65 10.84
C VAL A 24 -1.79 13.82 11.54
N PRO A 25 -1.46 13.03 12.57
CA PRO A 25 -2.46 12.29 13.33
C PRO A 25 -3.45 13.25 14.01
N LEU A 26 -4.74 12.95 13.88
CA LEU A 26 -5.82 13.68 14.53
C LEU A 26 -6.66 12.70 15.36
N PRO A 27 -7.18 13.11 16.53
CA PRO A 27 -7.93 12.22 17.43
C PRO A 27 -9.26 11.71 16.82
N ASP A 28 -9.81 12.44 15.85
CA ASP A 28 -11.03 12.12 15.12
C ASP A 28 -10.77 11.73 13.66
N PHE A 29 -9.50 11.52 13.29
CA PHE A 29 -9.05 11.26 11.92
C PHE A 29 -9.52 12.30 10.88
N GLY A 30 -9.81 13.54 11.31
CA GLY A 30 -10.37 14.58 10.45
C GLY A 30 -11.82 14.35 10.06
N GLY A 31 -12.58 13.64 10.90
CA GLY A 31 -14.01 13.32 10.70
C GLY A 31 -14.28 12.20 9.69
N GLY A 32 -13.24 11.54 9.18
CA GLY A 32 -13.36 10.42 8.24
C GLY A 32 -13.19 9.05 8.90
N HIS A 33 -13.61 8.00 8.20
CA HIS A 33 -13.33 6.63 8.62
C HIS A 33 -11.92 6.23 8.15
N PRO A 34 -10.97 5.87 9.05
CA PRO A 34 -9.59 5.56 8.69
C PRO A 34 -9.47 4.11 8.17
N ASP A 35 -10.17 3.80 7.08
CA ASP A 35 -10.16 2.47 6.44
C ASP A 35 -9.85 2.60 4.94
N PRO A 36 -8.78 1.95 4.43
CA PRO A 36 -8.29 2.16 3.07
C PRO A 36 -9.08 1.29 2.08
N ASN A 37 -10.21 1.82 1.60
CA ASN A 37 -11.00 1.19 0.54
C ASN A 37 -11.43 2.22 -0.52
N LEU A 38 -11.95 1.74 -1.66
CA LEU A 38 -12.31 2.60 -2.80
C LEU A 38 -13.39 3.64 -2.47
N THR A 39 -14.18 3.43 -1.42
CA THR A 39 -15.21 4.36 -0.97
C THR A 39 -14.61 5.47 -0.09
N TYR A 40 -13.84 5.11 0.93
CA TYR A 40 -13.28 6.09 1.88
C TYR A 40 -12.02 6.78 1.37
N ALA A 41 -11.29 6.16 0.45
CA ALA A 41 -10.11 6.72 -0.19
C ALA A 41 -10.40 7.22 -1.63
N ALA A 42 -11.66 7.53 -1.94
CA ALA A 42 -12.06 8.08 -3.24
C ALA A 42 -11.25 9.34 -3.61
N ASP A 43 -10.97 10.22 -2.64
CA ASP A 43 -10.11 11.40 -2.82
C ASP A 43 -8.75 11.03 -3.44
N LEU A 44 -8.11 9.97 -2.94
CA LEU A 44 -6.81 9.52 -3.42
C LEU A 44 -6.92 8.94 -4.83
N VAL A 45 -7.94 8.11 -5.07
CA VAL A 45 -8.18 7.52 -6.39
C VAL A 45 -8.40 8.61 -7.44
N ASP A 46 -9.19 9.64 -7.12
CA ASP A 46 -9.46 10.75 -8.03
C ASP A 46 -8.23 11.62 -8.27
N GLN A 47 -7.37 11.82 -7.28
CA GLN A 47 -6.09 12.51 -7.47
C GLN A 47 -5.19 11.75 -8.45
N VAL A 48 -5.03 10.43 -8.26
CA VAL A 48 -4.21 9.59 -9.16
C VAL A 48 -4.79 9.51 -10.57
N ARG A 49 -6.11 9.56 -10.71
CA ARG A 49 -6.76 9.62 -12.03
C ARG A 49 -6.52 10.94 -12.76
N LYS A 50 -6.50 12.05 -12.02
CA LYS A 50 -6.31 13.40 -12.59
C LYS A 50 -4.86 13.70 -12.93
N ASP A 51 -3.91 13.11 -12.22
CA ASP A 51 -2.49 13.34 -12.44
C ASP A 51 -1.79 12.09 -13.00
N ALA A 52 -1.58 12.10 -14.32
CA ALA A 52 -0.89 11.02 -15.01
C ALA A 52 0.60 10.91 -14.64
N SER A 53 1.20 11.87 -13.92
CA SER A 53 2.58 11.75 -13.42
C SER A 53 2.69 10.80 -12.23
N ILE A 54 1.59 10.56 -11.51
CA ILE A 54 1.56 9.67 -10.35
C ILE A 54 1.56 8.21 -10.84
N GLY A 55 2.71 7.54 -10.68
CA GLY A 55 2.87 6.12 -11.04
C GLY A 55 2.27 5.16 -10.01
N LEU A 56 2.34 5.52 -8.72
CA LEU A 56 1.90 4.70 -7.60
C LEU A 56 1.47 5.59 -6.44
N ALA A 57 0.38 5.23 -5.79
CA ALA A 57 -0.10 5.82 -4.55
C ALA A 57 -0.57 4.73 -3.58
N ALA A 58 -0.57 5.05 -2.29
CA ALA A 58 -1.02 4.15 -1.24
C ALA A 58 -1.84 4.89 -0.17
N ALA A 59 -2.80 4.17 0.42
CA ALA A 59 -3.51 4.59 1.62
C ALA A 59 -3.27 3.57 2.74
N PHE A 60 -3.32 4.03 3.99
CA PHE A 60 -3.17 3.21 5.19
C PHE A 60 -4.36 3.43 6.11
N ASP A 61 -4.64 2.45 6.97
CA ASP A 61 -5.62 2.61 8.03
C ASP A 61 -5.06 3.32 9.27
N GLY A 62 -5.89 3.43 10.31
CA GLY A 62 -5.64 4.27 11.48
C GLY A 62 -4.38 3.90 12.24
N ASP A 63 -4.21 2.62 12.56
CA ASP A 63 -3.05 2.07 13.25
C ASP A 63 -1.92 1.66 12.29
N GLY A 64 -2.23 1.40 11.01
CA GLY A 64 -1.25 1.23 9.94
C GLY A 64 -0.91 -0.21 9.60
N ASP A 65 -1.72 -1.18 10.01
CA ASP A 65 -1.52 -2.59 9.69
C ASP A 65 -2.09 -2.98 8.32
N ARG A 66 -2.98 -2.14 7.75
CA ARG A 66 -3.57 -2.34 6.42
C ARG A 66 -3.14 -1.27 5.43
N ASN A 67 -3.13 -1.67 4.16
CA ASN A 67 -2.77 -0.80 3.05
C ASN A 67 -3.67 -1.05 1.83
N MET A 68 -3.82 0.00 1.01
CA MET A 68 -4.42 -0.05 -0.31
C MET A 68 -3.45 0.55 -1.32
N LEU A 69 -3.25 -0.11 -2.46
CA LEU A 69 -2.36 0.35 -3.52
C LEU A 69 -3.17 0.75 -4.77
N ILE A 70 -2.82 1.91 -5.34
CA ILE A 70 -3.41 2.45 -6.56
C ILE A 70 -2.28 2.77 -7.54
N GLY A 71 -2.32 2.17 -8.72
CA GLY A 71 -1.43 2.49 -9.83
C GLY A 71 -1.93 3.67 -10.67
N ARG A 72 -1.10 4.08 -11.62
CA ARG A 72 -1.37 5.12 -12.61
C ARG A 72 -2.79 5.02 -13.20
N GLN A 73 -3.42 6.17 -13.48
CA GLN A 73 -4.80 6.26 -14.00
C GLN A 73 -5.86 5.65 -13.07
N GLY A 74 -5.53 5.44 -11.79
CA GLY A 74 -6.45 4.86 -10.81
C GLY A 74 -6.60 3.34 -10.95
N PHE A 75 -5.57 2.65 -11.45
CA PHE A 75 -5.56 1.19 -11.52
C PHE A 75 -5.57 0.60 -10.11
N PHE A 76 -6.69 0.01 -9.70
CA PHE A 76 -6.82 -0.60 -8.39
C PHE A 76 -6.10 -1.95 -8.33
N VAL A 77 -5.15 -2.08 -7.41
CA VAL A 77 -4.50 -3.35 -7.14
C VAL A 77 -5.29 -4.06 -6.05
N SER A 78 -5.95 -5.16 -6.41
CA SER A 78 -6.64 -6.02 -5.43
C SER A 78 -5.66 -6.49 -4.36
N PRO A 79 -6.01 -6.49 -3.06
CA PRO A 79 -5.14 -6.99 -1.99
C PRO A 79 -4.65 -8.43 -2.22
N CYS A 80 -5.49 -9.26 -2.86
CA CYS A 80 -5.13 -10.65 -3.16
C CYS A 80 -4.02 -10.73 -4.20
N ASP A 81 -4.12 -9.91 -5.26
CA ASP A 81 -3.13 -9.87 -6.34
C ASP A 81 -1.86 -9.15 -5.88
N SER A 82 -1.99 -8.13 -5.02
CA SER A 82 -0.85 -7.48 -4.38
C SER A 82 0.03 -8.48 -3.63
N LEU A 83 -0.57 -9.37 -2.85
CA LEU A 83 0.15 -10.44 -2.14
C LEU A 83 0.85 -11.39 -3.12
N ALA A 84 0.16 -11.77 -4.20
CA ALA A 84 0.72 -12.66 -5.22
C ALA A 84 1.90 -12.03 -5.98
N VAL A 85 1.82 -10.74 -6.31
CA VAL A 85 2.90 -9.98 -6.98
C VAL A 85 4.12 -9.85 -6.08
N ILE A 86 3.94 -9.60 -4.78
CA ILE A 86 5.04 -9.57 -3.82
C ILE A 86 5.69 -10.96 -3.73
N ALA A 87 4.89 -12.03 -3.64
CA ALA A 87 5.39 -13.39 -3.59
C ALA A 87 6.20 -13.77 -4.85
N SER A 88 5.83 -13.27 -6.03
CA SER A 88 6.58 -13.53 -7.26
C SER A 88 7.88 -12.73 -7.39
N HIS A 89 8.09 -11.70 -6.57
CA HIS A 89 9.23 -10.78 -6.60
C HIS A 89 9.99 -10.75 -5.26
N THR A 90 9.91 -11.80 -4.46
CA THR A 90 10.62 -11.85 -3.17
C THR A 90 12.13 -11.66 -3.32
N ASN A 91 12.71 -12.09 -4.43
CA ASN A 91 14.14 -11.88 -4.73
C ASN A 91 14.52 -10.38 -4.85
N ASP A 92 13.59 -9.48 -5.14
CA ASP A 92 13.86 -8.04 -5.22
C ASP A 92 13.97 -7.38 -3.83
N ILE A 93 13.49 -8.08 -2.79
CA ILE A 93 13.52 -7.61 -1.41
C ILE A 93 14.74 -8.23 -0.70
N PRO A 94 15.73 -7.44 -0.25
CA PRO A 94 16.98 -7.96 0.32
C PRO A 94 16.79 -8.96 1.47
N TYR A 95 15.76 -8.75 2.30
CA TYR A 95 15.44 -9.66 3.40
C TYR A 95 15.15 -11.08 2.93
N PHE A 96 14.28 -11.26 1.93
CA PHE A 96 13.95 -12.59 1.40
C PHE A 96 15.07 -13.15 0.53
N ARG A 97 15.85 -12.29 -0.15
CA ARG A 97 17.03 -12.73 -0.91
C ARG A 97 18.08 -13.39 -0.02
N VAL A 98 18.31 -12.83 1.17
CA VAL A 98 19.32 -13.35 2.12
C VAL A 98 18.79 -14.53 2.92
N ASN A 99 17.54 -14.48 3.39
CA ASN A 99 16.99 -15.46 4.32
C ASN A 99 16.17 -16.57 3.63
N GLY A 100 15.82 -16.40 2.35
CA GLY A 100 14.85 -17.25 1.66
C GLY A 100 13.40 -16.99 2.08
N VAL A 101 12.48 -17.78 1.51
CA VAL A 101 11.06 -17.77 1.86
C VAL A 101 10.71 -19.13 2.46
N SER A 102 10.42 -19.15 3.77
CA SER A 102 10.08 -20.39 4.49
C SER A 102 8.66 -20.88 4.24
N GLY A 103 7.78 -20.02 3.74
CA GLY A 103 6.38 -20.36 3.44
C GLY A 103 5.56 -19.14 3.08
N LEU A 104 4.40 -19.39 2.47
CA LEU A 104 3.40 -18.39 2.10
C LEU A 104 2.05 -18.79 2.69
N ALA A 105 1.26 -17.82 3.14
CA ALA A 105 -0.06 -18.08 3.72
C ALA A 105 -1.06 -17.00 3.29
N ARG A 106 -2.34 -17.39 3.23
CA ARG A 106 -3.48 -16.48 3.03
C ARG A 106 -4.65 -16.94 3.87
N SER A 107 -5.56 -16.01 4.20
CA SER A 107 -6.83 -16.39 4.78
C SER A 107 -7.69 -17.14 3.75
N MET A 108 -8.63 -17.95 4.24
CA MET A 108 -9.54 -18.73 3.39
C MET A 108 -10.26 -17.90 2.32
N PRO A 109 -10.83 -16.71 2.62
CA PRO A 109 -11.56 -15.92 1.62
C PRO A 109 -10.66 -15.18 0.60
N THR A 110 -9.36 -15.05 0.85
CA THR A 110 -8.43 -14.44 -0.12
C THR A 110 -8.36 -15.27 -1.39
N SER A 111 -8.30 -14.60 -2.56
CA SER A 111 -8.25 -15.27 -3.86
C SER A 111 -7.06 -16.24 -3.96
N ARG A 112 -7.17 -17.18 -4.90
CA ARG A 112 -6.13 -18.20 -5.18
C ARG A 112 -4.95 -17.67 -6.00
N ALA A 113 -4.80 -16.35 -6.13
CA ALA A 113 -3.69 -15.77 -6.88
C ALA A 113 -2.33 -16.17 -6.29
N LEU A 114 -2.23 -16.20 -4.96
CA LEU A 114 -1.03 -16.63 -4.24
C LEU A 114 -0.66 -18.10 -4.50
N ASP A 115 -1.66 -18.98 -4.66
CA ASP A 115 -1.47 -20.43 -4.80
C ASP A 115 -0.56 -20.79 -6.00
N LYS A 116 -0.45 -19.91 -7.01
CA LYS A 116 0.43 -20.10 -8.17
C LYS A 116 1.93 -20.00 -7.86
N TYR A 117 2.28 -19.45 -6.70
CA TYR A 117 3.66 -19.19 -6.27
C TYR A 117 4.05 -20.03 -5.05
N VAL A 118 3.17 -20.95 -4.64
CA VAL A 118 3.46 -21.97 -3.63
C VAL A 118 3.98 -23.20 -4.39
N ASN A 119 5.26 -23.54 -4.18
CA ASN A 119 5.83 -24.81 -4.63
C ASN A 119 5.51 -25.91 -3.64
#